data_AF-A0A939S4W7-F1
#
_entry.id   AF-A0A939S4W7-F1
#
_cell.length_a   1.000
_cell.length_b   1.000
_cell.length_c   1.000
_cell.angle_alpha   90.00
_cell.angle_beta   90.00
_cell.angle_gamma   90.00
#
_symmetry.space_group_name_H-M   'P 1'
#
loop_
_entity.id
_entity.type
_entity.pdbx_description
1 polymer ?
#
loop_
_entity_poly.entity_id
_entity_poly.type
_entity_poly.pdbx_seq_one_letter_code
_entity_poly.pdbx_strand_id
1 'polypeptide(L)'
;MGKSRNRPVKHHYVPQCYLRQFANTKGKAFQVSVFDREEQRSFKNNVKDVACQNYFNRIHLDGMDPNALESAMSEFESGLAEALVRIPRGSLQIPPGVVSQIPPPARQDKGLLV
;
A
#
# COMPACT_ATOMS: atom_id res chain seq x y z
N MET A 1 17.71 4.94 31.50
CA MET A 1 16.75 4.25 30.60
C MET A 1 17.09 4.57 29.15
N GLY A 2 17.48 3.58 28.35
CA GLY A 2 17.69 3.78 26.91
C GLY A 2 16.36 4.06 26.20
N LYS A 3 16.30 5.09 25.35
CA LYS A 3 15.13 5.36 24.51
C LYS A 3 14.81 4.11 23.69
N SER A 4 13.62 3.53 23.90
CA SER A 4 13.05 2.56 22.97
C SER A 4 13.04 3.21 21.58
N ARG A 5 13.83 2.68 20.65
CA ARG A 5 13.76 3.15 19.25
C ARG A 5 12.36 2.82 18.77
N ASN A 6 11.62 3.83 18.34
CA ASN A 6 10.26 3.68 17.83
C ASN A 6 10.32 2.89 16.51
N ARG A 7 10.31 1.56 16.61
CA ARG A 7 10.38 0.66 15.45
C ARG A 7 9.02 0.66 14.75
N PRO A 8 8.97 0.71 13.40
CA PRO A 8 7.72 0.57 12.68
C PRO A 8 7.04 -0.75 13.08
N VAL A 9 5.83 -0.66 13.61
CA VAL A 9 5.02 -1.85 13.99
C VAL A 9 4.04 -2.17 12.87
N LYS A 10 3.49 -1.15 12.24
CA LYS A 10 2.50 -1.25 11.17
C LYS A 10 3.22 -1.28 9.83
N HIS A 11 3.18 -2.43 9.15
CA HIS A 11 3.80 -2.63 7.85
C HIS A 11 2.71 -2.65 6.77
N HIS A 12 2.95 -1.95 5.67
CA HIS A 12 2.02 -1.85 4.55
C HIS A 12 2.25 -2.97 3.54
N TYR A 13 1.19 -3.69 3.18
CA TYR A 13 1.23 -4.67 2.08
C TYR A 13 1.08 -4.00 0.71
N VAL A 14 0.36 -2.86 0.64
CA VAL A 14 0.43 -1.97 -0.51
C VAL A 14 1.19 -0.70 -0.08
N PRO A 15 2.30 -0.35 -0.76
CA PRO A 15 3.09 0.84 -0.44
C PRO A 15 2.25 2.10 -0.28
N GLN A 16 2.53 2.89 0.76
CA GLN A 16 1.80 4.15 1.00
C GLN A 16 1.99 5.15 -0.14
N CYS A 17 3.18 5.16 -0.77
CA CYS A 17 3.46 6.03 -1.91
C CYS A 17 2.55 5.73 -3.11
N TYR A 18 2.22 4.46 -3.32
CA TYR A 18 1.28 4.03 -4.36
C TYR A 18 -0.15 4.47 -4.04
N LEU A 19 -0.63 4.19 -2.83
CA LEU A 19 -2.01 4.52 -2.42
C LEU A 19 -2.30 6.03 -2.46
N ARG A 20 -1.29 6.87 -2.21
CA ARG A 20 -1.44 8.34 -2.31
C ARG A 20 -1.81 8.81 -3.70
N GLN A 21 -1.48 8.07 -4.75
CA GLN A 21 -1.85 8.43 -6.13
C GLN A 21 -3.36 8.29 -6.39
N PHE A 22 -4.08 7.54 -5.54
CA PHE A 22 -5.53 7.36 -5.57
C PHE A 22 -6.26 8.15 -4.49
N ALA A 23 -5.52 8.83 -3.61
CA ALA A 23 -6.08 9.49 -2.45
C ALA A 23 -6.57 10.90 -2.75
N ASN A 24 -7.66 11.28 -2.08
CA ASN A 24 -8.07 12.67 -1.96
C ASN A 24 -7.38 13.31 -0.73
N THR A 25 -6.89 14.53 -0.88
CA THR A 25 -6.28 15.27 0.22
C THR A 25 -7.35 15.96 1.08
N LYS A 26 -7.33 15.73 2.39
CA LYS A 26 -8.16 16.43 3.39
C LYS A 26 -7.25 17.02 4.45
N GLY A 27 -6.90 18.31 4.30
CA GLY A 27 -5.85 18.94 5.11
C GLY A 27 -4.51 18.24 4.90
N LYS A 28 -3.89 17.75 5.99
CA LYS A 28 -2.63 16.98 5.93
C LYS A 28 -2.82 15.47 5.71
N ALA A 29 -4.06 15.00 5.63
CA ALA A 29 -4.39 13.59 5.46
C ALA A 29 -4.62 13.21 3.99
N PHE A 30 -4.21 12.00 3.63
CA PHE A 30 -4.52 11.37 2.34
C PHE A 30 -5.59 10.31 2.61
N GLN A 31 -6.78 10.48 2.04
CA GLN A 31 -7.90 9.56 2.23
C GLN A 31 -8.23 8.82 0.94
N VAL A 32 -8.30 7.50 1.02
CA VAL A 32 -8.80 6.64 -0.07
C VAL A 32 -10.19 6.13 0.26
N SER A 33 -10.96 5.83 -0.78
CA SER A 33 -12.15 5.00 -0.64
C SER A 33 -11.71 3.56 -0.47
N VAL A 34 -12.35 2.84 0.45
CA VAL A 34 -12.07 1.43 0.74
C VAL A 34 -13.37 0.67 0.65
N PHE A 35 -13.33 -0.49 -0.01
CA PHE A 35 -14.41 -1.45 0.04
C PHE A 35 -14.01 -2.64 0.91
N ASP A 36 -14.74 -2.82 2.01
CA ASP A 36 -14.63 -4.00 2.86
C ASP A 36 -15.54 -5.09 2.31
N ARG A 37 -14.91 -6.18 1.89
CA ARG A 37 -15.60 -7.31 1.25
C ARG A 37 -16.27 -8.23 2.27
N GLU A 38 -15.81 -8.28 3.52
CA GLU A 38 -16.46 -9.10 4.55
C GLU A 38 -17.73 -8.40 5.03
N GLU A 39 -17.62 -7.12 5.34
CA GLU A 39 -18.73 -6.28 5.82
C GLU A 39 -19.60 -5.70 4.69
N GLN A 40 -19.22 -5.94 3.42
CA GLN A 40 -19.91 -5.45 2.22
C GLN A 40 -20.21 -3.93 2.27
N ARG A 41 -19.25 -3.13 2.75
CA ARG A 41 -19.44 -1.69 2.95
C ARG A 41 -18.28 -0.88 2.43
N SER A 42 -18.60 0.34 2.00
CA SER A 42 -17.61 1.32 1.55
C SER A 42 -17.42 2.41 2.60
N PHE A 43 -16.17 2.80 2.85
CA PHE A 43 -15.84 3.92 3.74
C PHE A 43 -14.59 4.66 3.26
N LYS A 44 -14.32 5.83 3.84
CA LYS A 44 -13.08 6.58 3.62
C LYS A 44 -12.13 6.35 4.78
N ASN A 45 -10.88 6.07 4.50
CA ASN A 45 -9.86 5.90 5.53
C ASN A 45 -8.52 6.50 5.10
N ASN A 46 -7.66 6.80 6.07
CA ASN A 46 -6.34 7.34 5.82
C ASN A 46 -5.44 6.29 5.16
N VAL A 47 -4.63 6.69 4.19
CA VAL A 47 -3.60 5.82 3.58
C VAL A 47 -2.70 5.15 4.65
N LYS A 48 -2.45 5.82 5.78
CA LYS A 48 -1.65 5.29 6.90
C LYS A 48 -2.31 4.11 7.63
N ASP A 49 -3.61 3.91 7.47
CA ASP A 49 -4.41 2.98 8.26
C ASP A 49 -5.14 1.94 7.41
N VAL A 50 -4.90 1.96 6.10
CA VAL A 50 -5.37 0.93 5.16
C VAL A 50 -4.18 0.17 4.65
N ALA A 51 -4.46 -0.98 4.04
CA ALA A 51 -3.46 -1.75 3.36
C ALA A 51 -2.26 -2.20 4.24
N CYS A 52 -2.49 -2.42 5.53
CA CYS A 52 -1.41 -2.69 6.48
C CYS A 52 -1.75 -3.75 7.51
N GLN A 53 -0.72 -4.39 8.05
CA GLN A 53 -0.81 -5.33 9.17
C GLN A 53 0.41 -5.19 10.07
N ASN A 54 0.23 -5.42 11.38
CA ASN A 54 1.35 -5.34 12.32
C ASN A 54 2.34 -6.47 12.09
N TYR A 55 3.63 -6.12 12.07
CA TYR A 55 4.76 -7.03 11.90
C TYR A 55 4.72 -7.91 10.64
N PHE A 56 3.98 -7.51 9.60
CA PHE A 56 3.78 -8.31 8.39
C PHE A 56 5.10 -8.72 7.71
N ASN A 57 5.98 -7.74 7.49
CA ASN A 57 7.31 -7.94 6.89
C ASN A 57 8.39 -8.46 7.86
N ARG A 58 8.03 -8.89 9.08
CA ARG A 58 9.03 -9.26 10.07
C ARG A 58 9.65 -10.62 9.73
N ILE A 59 10.97 -10.68 9.70
CA ILE A 59 11.70 -11.92 9.44
C ILE A 59 11.93 -12.69 10.75
N HIS A 60 11.61 -13.98 10.71
CA HIS A 60 11.76 -14.92 11.82
C HIS A 60 12.78 -16.01 11.45
N LEU A 61 14.00 -15.59 11.14
CA LEU A 61 15.12 -16.48 10.81
C LEU A 61 16.32 -16.12 11.68
N ASP A 62 16.92 -17.12 12.32
CA ASP A 62 18.08 -16.91 13.19
C ASP A 62 19.26 -16.32 12.41
N GLY A 63 19.95 -15.35 13.02
CA GLY A 63 21.08 -14.65 12.41
C GLY A 63 20.71 -13.56 11.40
N MET A 64 19.43 -13.31 11.13
CA MET A 64 18.96 -12.25 10.24
C MET A 64 18.32 -11.10 11.04
N ASP A 65 18.51 -9.85 10.60
CA ASP A 65 17.79 -8.70 11.16
C ASP A 65 16.28 -8.85 10.87
N PRO A 66 15.42 -8.88 11.90
CA PRO A 66 13.97 -8.98 11.71
C PRO A 66 13.36 -7.89 10.84
N ASN A 67 14.03 -6.75 10.65
CA ASN A 67 13.55 -5.61 9.86
C ASN A 67 14.27 -5.46 8.52
N ALA A 68 15.07 -6.45 8.09
CA ALA A 68 15.83 -6.36 6.84
C ALA A 68 14.91 -6.11 5.64
N LEU A 69 13.77 -6.81 5.58
CA LEU A 69 12.78 -6.62 4.51
C LEU A 69 12.15 -5.23 4.54
N GLU A 70 11.72 -4.76 5.71
CA GLU A 70 11.13 -3.43 5.87
C GLU A 70 12.12 -2.32 5.48
N SER A 71 13.40 -2.49 5.83
CA SER A 71 14.45 -1.53 5.48
C SER A 71 14.68 -1.48 3.97
N ALA A 72 14.78 -2.64 3.31
CA ALA A 72 14.91 -2.73 1.85
C ALA A 72 13.69 -2.14 1.13
N MET A 73 12.47 -2.41 1.64
CA MET A 73 11.25 -1.83 1.10
C MET A 73 11.21 -0.31 1.24
N SER A 74 11.61 0.24 2.38
CA SER A 74 11.64 1.70 2.60
C SER A 74 12.59 2.42 1.63
N GLU A 75 13.74 1.82 1.32
CA GLU A 75 14.69 2.37 0.35
C GLU A 75 14.09 2.34 -1.07
N PHE A 76 13.53 1.20 -1.48
CA PHE A 76 12.86 1.05 -2.77
C PHE A 76 11.67 2.01 -2.94
N GLU A 77 10.81 2.11 -1.92
CA GLU A 77 9.62 2.95 -1.94
C GLU A 77 9.95 4.44 -2.05
N SER A 78 11.12 4.86 -1.56
CA SER A 78 11.57 6.26 -1.68
C SER A 78 11.80 6.65 -3.14
N GLY A 79 12.49 5.80 -3.90
CA GLY A 79 12.67 6.00 -5.34
C GLY A 79 11.36 5.87 -6.12
N LEU A 80 10.53 4.88 -5.75
CA LEU A 80 9.21 4.68 -6.36
C LEU A 80 8.30 5.90 -6.17
N ALA A 81 8.26 6.49 -4.98
CA ALA A 81 7.44 7.66 -4.69
C ALA A 81 7.77 8.83 -5.61
N GLU A 82 9.06 9.07 -5.84
CA GLU A 82 9.54 10.13 -6.72
C GLU A 82 9.17 9.86 -8.19
N ALA A 83 9.27 8.61 -8.63
CA ALA A 83 8.87 8.20 -9.97
C ALA A 83 7.36 8.34 -10.20
N LEU A 84 6.53 7.94 -9.23
CA LEU A 84 5.07 7.99 -9.33
C LEU A 84 4.52 9.40 -9.50
N VAL A 85 5.15 10.40 -8.86
CA VAL A 85 4.74 11.81 -9.00
C VAL A 85 4.99 12.36 -10.41
N ARG A 86 5.94 11.78 -11.14
CA ARG A 86 6.25 12.20 -12.52
C ARG A 86 5.30 11.63 -13.56
N ILE A 87 4.50 10.63 -13.22
CA ILE A 87 3.53 10.02 -14.15
C ILE A 87 2.30 10.93 -14.22
N PRO A 88 2.02 11.57 -15.37
CA PRO A 88 0.84 12.42 -15.50
C PRO A 88 -0.44 11.60 -15.32
N ARG A 89 -1.40 12.15 -14.58
CA ARG A 89 -2.72 11.51 -14.47
C ARG A 89 -3.34 11.39 -15.87
N GLY A 90 -3.70 10.17 -16.25
CA GLY A 90 -4.26 9.87 -17.58
C GLY A 90 -3.24 9.58 -18.69
N SER A 91 -1.93 9.52 -18.38
CA SER A 91 -0.91 9.15 -19.37
C SER A 91 -0.88 7.65 -19.71
N LEU A 92 -1.40 6.80 -18.82
CA LEU A 92 -1.68 5.41 -19.15
C LEU A 92 -3.00 5.36 -19.94
N GLN A 93 -2.89 5.48 -21.25
CA GLN A 93 -3.93 4.96 -22.13
C GLN A 93 -3.86 3.44 -22.07
N ILE A 94 -4.83 2.82 -21.41
CA ILE A 94 -5.05 1.39 -21.54
C ILE A 94 -5.40 1.16 -23.01
N PRO A 95 -4.63 0.36 -23.76
CA PRO A 95 -4.93 0.09 -25.15
C PRO A 95 -6.36 -0.46 -25.26
N PRO A 96 -7.17 0.03 -26.21
CA PRO A 96 -8.48 -0.55 -26.46
C PRO A 96 -8.33 -2.06 -26.70
N GLY A 97 -9.06 -2.87 -25.92
CA GLY A 97 -8.99 -4.33 -25.95
C GLY A 97 -8.27 -4.99 -24.77
N VAL A 98 -7.44 -4.26 -24.01
CA VAL A 98 -6.80 -4.82 -22.79
C VAL A 98 -7.84 -5.07 -21.71
N VAL A 99 -8.81 -4.16 -21.50
CA VAL A 99 -9.84 -4.32 -20.47
C VAL A 99 -10.73 -5.55 -20.72
N SER A 100 -11.02 -5.87 -21.99
CA SER A 100 -11.79 -7.07 -22.36
C SER A 100 -11.01 -8.37 -22.22
N GLN A 101 -9.69 -8.31 -22.07
CA GLN A 101 -8.80 -9.46 -21.88
C GLN A 101 -8.38 -9.63 -20.42
N ILE A 102 -8.64 -8.66 -19.55
CA ILE A 102 -8.50 -8.85 -18.11
C ILE A 102 -9.55 -9.88 -17.71
N PRO A 103 -9.16 -11.10 -17.30
CA PRO A 103 -10.13 -12.05 -16.79
C PRO A 103 -10.88 -11.37 -15.64
N PRO A 104 -12.21 -11.56 -15.51
CA PRO A 104 -12.91 -11.11 -14.31
C PRO A 104 -12.10 -11.59 -13.12
N PRO A 105 -11.84 -10.73 -12.12
CA PRO A 105 -10.86 -11.02 -11.09
C PRO A 105 -11.09 -12.44 -10.61
N ALA A 106 -10.12 -13.32 -10.90
CA ALA A 106 -10.16 -14.69 -10.40
C ALA A 106 -10.40 -14.55 -8.91
N ARG A 107 -11.34 -15.33 -8.37
CA ARG A 107 -11.78 -15.28 -6.97
C ARG A 107 -10.54 -15.42 -6.08
N GLN A 108 -9.90 -14.30 -5.79
CA GLN A 108 -8.71 -14.24 -4.96
C GLN A 108 -9.26 -14.09 -3.55
N ASP A 109 -9.13 -15.16 -2.79
CA ASP A 109 -9.36 -15.19 -1.37
C ASP A 109 -8.27 -14.35 -0.71
N LYS A 110 -8.49 -13.02 -0.67
CA LYS A 110 -7.93 -12.05 0.30
C LYS A 110 -8.45 -10.65 -0.06
N GLY A 111 -9.27 -10.09 0.83
CA GLY A 111 -9.87 -8.78 0.66
C GLY A 111 -8.85 -7.66 0.74
N LEU A 112 -8.77 -6.86 -0.32
CA LEU A 112 -8.80 -5.40 -0.30
C LEU A 112 -8.94 -4.94 -1.77
N LEU A 113 -10.11 -4.41 -2.14
CA LEU A 113 -10.23 -3.61 -3.36
C LEU A 113 -10.07 -2.15 -2.93
N VAL A 114 -8.97 -1.52 -3.35
CA VAL A 114 -8.73 -0.07 -3.21
C VAL A 114 -9.36 0.63 -4.40
#